data_AF-A0A4V4HPD5-F1
#
_entry.id   AF-A0A4V4HPD5-F1
#
_cell.length_a   1.000
_cell.length_b   1.000
_cell.length_c   1.000
_cell.angle_alpha   90.00
_cell.angle_beta   90.00
_cell.angle_gamma   90.00
#
_symmetry.space_group_name_H-M   'P 1'
#
loop_
_entity.id
_entity.type
_entity.pdbx_description
1 polymer ?
#
loop_
_entity_poly.entity_id
_entity_poly.type
_entity_poly.pdbx_seq_one_letter_code
_entity_poly.pdbx_strand_id
1 'polypeptide(L)'
;MPRLKIAVRALAWTMRTMTPPVADQSVVEFVADALAYLEQQVQQGNANPDFPSDLDARHDALLDEEIAEAGVDPILNAVTGCFAYGESELRTQAVYDTLSSCYEAQFQRIAPDMAGLEFERDSARCLEVIDFQKTLIDHGGDTE
;
A
#
# COMPACT_ATOMS: atom_id res chain seq x y z
N MET A 1 11.42 -11.63 5.83
CA MET A 1 11.56 -10.34 6.51
C MET A 1 11.69 -9.13 5.58
N PRO A 2 12.62 -9.06 4.58
CA PRO A 2 12.75 -7.86 3.73
C PRO A 2 11.48 -7.53 2.94
N ARG A 3 10.73 -8.57 2.53
CA ARG A 3 9.47 -8.43 1.79
C ARG A 3 8.39 -7.63 2.51
N LEU A 4 8.08 -8.00 3.76
CA LEU A 4 7.11 -7.25 4.57
C LEU A 4 7.56 -5.81 4.79
N LYS A 5 8.85 -5.61 5.07
CA LYS A 5 9.43 -4.27 5.26
C LYS A 5 9.28 -3.39 4.01
N ILE A 6 9.52 -3.94 2.82
CA ILE A 6 9.30 -3.25 1.54
C ILE A 6 7.83 -2.86 1.38
N ALA A 7 6.92 -3.82 1.57
CA ALA A 7 5.47 -3.60 1.43
C ALA A 7 4.95 -2.51 2.39
N VAL A 8 5.32 -2.60 3.67
CA VAL A 8 4.92 -1.61 4.71
C VAL A 8 5.48 -0.23 4.40
N ARG A 9 6.75 -0.12 4.00
CA ARG A 9 7.34 1.19 3.65
C ARG A 9 6.71 1.79 2.41
N ALA A 10 6.38 0.99 1.41
CA ALA A 10 5.67 1.45 0.21
C ALA A 10 4.29 2.00 0.56
N LEU A 11 3.53 1.28 1.39
CA LEU A 11 2.22 1.72 1.87
C LEU A 11 2.32 3.03 2.69
N ALA A 12 3.24 3.08 3.66
CA ALA A 12 3.42 4.25 4.51
C ALA A 12 3.84 5.49 3.70
N TRP A 13 4.77 5.34 2.76
CA TRP A 13 5.18 6.43 1.88
C TRP A 13 4.04 6.89 0.97
N THR A 14 3.27 5.94 0.43
CA THR A 14 2.10 6.21 -0.42
C THR A 14 1.08 7.07 0.32
N MET A 15 0.69 6.69 1.54
CA MET A 15 -0.27 7.46 2.35
C MET A 15 0.24 8.87 2.66
N ARG A 16 1.52 9.02 2.98
CA ARG A 16 2.11 10.32 3.33
C ARG A 16 2.20 11.29 2.15
N THR A 17 2.40 10.77 0.93
CA THR A 17 2.73 11.59 -0.25
C THR A 17 1.57 11.73 -1.23
N MET A 18 0.44 11.07 -0.95
CA MET A 18 -0.76 11.14 -1.76
C MET A 18 -1.27 12.57 -1.93
N THR A 19 -1.55 12.98 -3.16
CA THR A 19 -2.06 14.32 -3.49
C THR A 19 -3.18 14.21 -4.52
N PRO A 20 -4.41 14.65 -4.21
CA PRO A 20 -4.86 15.08 -2.89
C PRO A 20 -4.77 13.94 -1.85
N PRO A 21 -4.67 14.22 -0.53
CA PRO A 21 -4.76 13.19 0.51
C PRO A 21 -6.11 12.45 0.47
N VAL A 22 -6.17 11.26 1.08
CA VAL A 22 -7.44 10.55 1.29
C VAL A 22 -8.35 11.41 2.16
N ALA A 23 -9.58 11.64 1.70
CA ALA A 23 -10.55 12.49 2.40
C ALA A 23 -11.40 11.70 3.39
N ASP A 24 -11.69 10.43 3.10
CA ASP A 24 -12.44 9.56 3.99
C ASP A 24 -11.66 9.24 5.28
N GLN A 25 -12.18 9.70 6.41
CA GLN A 25 -11.51 9.56 7.71
C GLN A 25 -11.49 8.10 8.20
N SER A 26 -12.50 7.30 7.87
CA SER A 26 -12.57 5.88 8.25
C SER A 26 -11.47 5.09 7.54
N VAL A 27 -11.21 5.40 6.26
CA VAL A 27 -10.08 4.84 5.50
C VAL A 27 -8.75 5.27 6.11
N VAL A 28 -8.58 6.57 6.40
CA VAL A 28 -7.34 7.09 7.00
C VAL A 28 -7.02 6.40 8.33
N GLU A 29 -8.00 6.27 9.21
CA GLU A 29 -7.85 5.62 10.51
C GLU A 29 -7.56 4.12 10.37
N PHE A 30 -8.27 3.44 9.47
CA PHE A 30 -8.02 2.03 9.19
C PHE A 30 -6.58 1.78 8.71
N VAL A 31 -6.11 2.56 7.73
CA VAL A 31 -4.76 2.41 7.20
C VAL A 31 -3.71 2.77 8.25
N ALA A 32 -3.95 3.80 9.07
CA ALA A 32 -3.05 4.18 10.15
C ALA A 32 -2.90 3.06 11.20
N ASP A 33 -4.00 2.44 11.63
CA ASP A 33 -3.98 1.34 12.58
C ASP A 33 -3.30 0.10 11.99
N ALA A 34 -3.60 -0.22 10.73
CA ALA A 34 -2.96 -1.33 10.02
C ALA A 34 -1.44 -1.11 9.87
N LEU A 35 -1.01 0.10 9.52
CA LEU A 35 0.41 0.46 9.44
C LEU A 35 1.09 0.34 10.80
N ALA A 36 0.49 0.87 11.87
CA ALA A 36 1.05 0.76 13.22
C ALA A 36 1.25 -0.71 13.64
N TYR A 37 0.26 -1.56 13.36
CA TYR A 37 0.37 -3.00 13.58
C TYR A 37 1.50 -3.61 12.75
N LEU A 38 1.52 -3.39 11.43
CA LEU A 38 2.50 -3.97 10.53
C LEU A 38 3.93 -3.51 10.83
N GLU A 39 4.13 -2.25 11.20
CA GLU A 39 5.43 -1.72 11.64
C GLU A 39 5.92 -2.42 12.91
N GLN A 40 5.03 -2.67 13.88
CA GLN A 40 5.37 -3.46 15.06
C GLN A 40 5.80 -4.88 14.68
N GLN A 41 5.12 -5.52 13.73
CA GLN A 41 5.47 -6.86 13.24
C GLN A 41 6.86 -6.87 12.58
N VAL A 42 7.16 -5.86 11.75
CA VAL A 42 8.49 -5.67 11.16
C VAL A 42 9.57 -5.50 12.23
N GLN A 43 9.31 -4.69 13.27
CA GLN A 43 10.26 -4.48 14.38
C GLN A 43 10.51 -5.77 15.19
N GLN A 44 9.49 -6.62 15.34
CA GLN A 44 9.59 -7.92 16.01
C GLN A 44 10.26 -8.99 15.13
N GLY A 45 10.56 -8.69 13.87
CA GLY A 45 11.09 -9.65 12.90
C GLY A 45 10.06 -10.67 12.43
N ASN A 46 8.76 -10.45 12.70
CA ASN A 46 7.70 -11.29 12.17
C ASN A 46 7.56 -11.03 10.65
N ALA A 47 7.83 -12.04 9.85
CA ALA A 47 7.78 -11.94 8.39
C ALA A 47 6.41 -12.30 7.80
N ASN A 48 5.49 -12.82 8.62
CA ASN A 48 4.20 -13.36 8.22
C ASN A 48 3.11 -13.02 9.24
N PRO A 49 2.79 -11.73 9.41
CA PRO A 49 1.70 -11.36 10.31
C PRO A 49 0.36 -11.89 9.78
N ASP A 50 -0.43 -12.42 10.71
CA ASP A 50 -1.85 -12.71 10.47
C ASP A 50 -2.63 -11.39 10.42
N PHE A 51 -3.74 -11.39 9.68
CA PHE A 51 -4.62 -10.24 9.63
C PHE A 51 -5.48 -10.19 10.90
N PRO A 52 -5.34 -9.17 11.79
CA PRO A 52 -6.13 -9.10 13.01
C PRO A 52 -7.62 -9.04 12.72
N SER A 53 -8.43 -9.80 13.46
CA SER A 53 -9.87 -9.94 13.20
C SER A 53 -10.64 -8.62 13.29
N ASP A 54 -10.17 -7.68 14.11
CA ASP A 54 -10.74 -6.34 14.23
C ASP A 54 -10.42 -5.46 13.01
N LEU A 55 -9.22 -5.61 12.43
CA LEU A 55 -8.86 -4.94 11.17
C LEU A 55 -9.60 -5.57 9.98
N ASP A 56 -9.72 -6.89 9.95
CA ASP A 56 -10.46 -7.62 8.91
C ASP A 56 -11.94 -7.19 8.86
N ALA A 57 -12.60 -7.13 10.01
CA ALA A 57 -14.00 -6.67 10.09
C ALA A 57 -14.18 -5.21 9.66
N ARG A 58 -13.20 -4.33 9.94
CA ARG A 58 -13.23 -2.93 9.49
C ARG A 58 -12.98 -2.81 8.00
N HIS A 59 -12.09 -3.64 7.45
CA HIS A 59 -11.84 -3.70 6.01
C HIS A 59 -13.12 -4.09 5.26
N ASP A 60 -13.81 -5.13 5.70
CA ASP A 60 -15.08 -5.55 5.09
C ASP A 60 -16.14 -4.44 5.14
N ALA A 61 -16.25 -3.74 6.28
CA ALA A 61 -17.17 -2.61 6.40
C ALA A 61 -16.84 -1.48 5.41
N LEU A 62 -15.55 -1.16 5.20
CA LEU A 62 -15.14 -0.13 4.23
C LEU A 62 -15.44 -0.53 2.77
N LEU A 63 -15.36 -1.82 2.44
CA LEU A 63 -15.73 -2.30 1.11
C LEU A 63 -17.25 -2.20 0.86
N ASP A 64 -18.06 -2.43 1.89
CA ASP A 64 -19.52 -2.33 1.82
C ASP A 64 -20.02 -0.87 1.68
N GLU A 65 -19.20 0.12 2.05
CA GLU A 65 -19.56 1.55 1.99
C GLU A 65 -19.51 2.16 0.58
N GLU A 66 -18.99 1.44 -0.42
CA GLU A 66 -18.85 1.90 -1.82
C GLU A 66 -18.19 3.30 -1.93
N ILE A 67 -17.06 3.49 -1.23
CA ILE A 67 -16.36 4.78 -1.16
C ILE A 67 -15.86 5.20 -2.56
N ALA A 68 -16.56 6.13 -3.18
CA ALA A 68 -16.28 6.64 -4.52
C ALA A 68 -15.13 7.68 -4.55
N GLU A 69 -14.02 7.38 -3.88
CA GLU A 69 -12.82 8.21 -3.86
C GLU A 69 -11.66 7.52 -4.61
N ALA A 70 -11.07 8.24 -5.58
CA ALA A 70 -10.00 7.71 -6.42
C ALA A 70 -8.80 7.22 -5.58
N GLY A 71 -8.33 6.01 -5.87
CA GLY A 71 -7.20 5.39 -5.19
C GLY A 71 -7.52 4.75 -3.83
N VAL A 72 -8.76 4.80 -3.33
CA VAL A 72 -9.12 4.12 -2.06
C VAL A 72 -9.06 2.59 -2.21
N ASP A 73 -9.70 2.00 -3.21
CA ASP A 73 -9.68 0.53 -3.37
C ASP A 73 -8.26 -0.03 -3.49
N PRO A 74 -7.34 0.55 -4.30
CA PRO A 74 -5.95 0.12 -4.31
C PRO A 74 -5.25 0.27 -2.95
N ILE A 75 -5.54 1.30 -2.14
CA ILE A 75 -4.96 1.42 -0.79
C ILE A 75 -5.43 0.28 0.11
N LEU A 76 -6.73 -0.01 0.11
CA LEU A 76 -7.29 -1.12 0.91
C LEU A 76 -6.68 -2.46 0.50
N ASN A 77 -6.50 -2.68 -0.81
CA ASN A 77 -5.80 -3.84 -1.36
C ASN A 77 -4.31 -3.88 -0.99
N ALA A 78 -3.65 -2.73 -0.92
CA ALA A 78 -2.24 -2.66 -0.49
C ALA A 78 -2.07 -3.08 0.98
N VAL A 79 -3.02 -2.71 1.84
CA VAL A 79 -3.05 -3.14 3.25
C VAL A 79 -3.18 -4.65 3.35
N THR A 80 -4.18 -5.24 2.70
CA THR A 80 -4.41 -6.70 2.74
C THR A 80 -3.24 -7.48 2.17
N GLY A 81 -2.60 -6.98 1.10
CA GLY A 81 -1.39 -7.55 0.51
C GLY A 81 -0.17 -7.62 1.45
N CYS A 82 -0.20 -6.96 2.61
CA CYS A 82 0.87 -7.05 3.61
C CYS A 82 0.74 -8.25 4.56
N PHE A 83 -0.36 -9.00 4.53
CA PHE A 83 -0.62 -10.12 5.43
C PHE A 83 -0.43 -11.47 4.72
N ALA A 84 0.00 -12.49 5.47
CA ALA A 84 0.39 -13.79 4.89
C ALA A 84 -0.77 -14.79 4.74
N TYR A 85 -1.95 -14.53 5.33
CA TYR A 85 -3.14 -15.40 5.30
C TYR A 85 -2.83 -16.89 5.59
N GLY A 86 -2.02 -17.16 6.62
CA GLY A 86 -1.63 -18.52 7.02
C GLY A 86 -0.41 -19.11 6.30
N GLU A 87 0.29 -18.32 5.47
CA GLU A 87 1.56 -18.72 4.86
C GLU A 87 2.77 -18.51 5.78
N SER A 88 3.86 -19.24 5.54
CA SER A 88 5.09 -19.16 6.34
C SER A 88 5.90 -17.88 6.09
N GLU A 89 5.72 -17.23 4.94
CA GLU A 89 6.30 -15.94 4.62
C GLU A 89 5.44 -15.20 3.60
N LEU A 90 5.52 -13.87 3.59
CA LEU A 90 4.90 -13.08 2.54
C LEU A 90 5.51 -13.45 1.17
N ARG A 91 4.66 -13.93 0.26
CA ARG A 91 5.06 -14.29 -1.11
C ARG A 91 5.59 -13.08 -1.86
N THR A 92 6.52 -13.31 -2.78
CA THR A 92 6.99 -12.29 -3.73
C THR A 92 5.82 -11.67 -4.51
N GLN A 93 4.83 -12.48 -4.89
CA GLN A 93 3.63 -12.00 -5.58
C GLN A 93 2.85 -10.99 -4.72
N ALA A 94 2.65 -11.27 -3.43
CA ALA A 94 1.95 -10.35 -2.53
C ALA A 94 2.68 -9.00 -2.41
N VAL A 95 4.01 -9.00 -2.34
CA VAL A 95 4.79 -7.74 -2.37
C VAL A 95 4.60 -6.99 -3.68
N TYR A 96 4.68 -7.69 -4.81
CA TYR A 96 4.45 -7.08 -6.13
C TYR A 96 3.04 -6.48 -6.23
N ASP A 97 2.02 -7.19 -5.73
CA ASP A 97 0.64 -6.73 -5.72
C ASP A 97 0.50 -5.49 -4.82
N THR A 98 1.10 -5.47 -3.63
CA THR A 98 1.11 -4.28 -2.76
C THR A 98 1.78 -3.08 -3.43
N LEU A 99 2.93 -3.27 -4.06
CA LEU A 99 3.63 -2.20 -4.78
C LEU A 99 2.80 -1.67 -5.96
N SER A 100 2.18 -2.58 -6.72
CA SER A 100 1.31 -2.24 -7.84
C SER A 100 0.09 -1.45 -7.36
N SER A 101 -0.55 -1.89 -6.28
CA SER A 101 -1.67 -1.21 -5.64
C SER A 101 -1.28 0.18 -5.10
N CYS A 102 -0.10 0.33 -4.51
CA CYS A 102 0.43 1.64 -4.08
C CYS A 102 0.64 2.60 -5.27
N TYR A 103 1.14 2.08 -6.39
CA TYR A 103 1.29 2.85 -7.63
C TYR A 103 -0.06 3.25 -8.20
N GLU A 104 -0.98 2.29 -8.32
CA GLU A 104 -2.32 2.50 -8.83
C GLU A 104 -3.09 3.55 -8.00
N ALA A 105 -2.98 3.51 -6.67
CA ALA A 105 -3.57 4.50 -5.78
C ALA A 105 -3.14 5.94 -6.12
N GLN A 106 -1.85 6.13 -6.43
CA GLN A 106 -1.30 7.43 -6.81
C GLN A 106 -1.70 7.80 -8.23
N PHE A 107 -1.68 6.81 -9.14
CA PHE A 107 -2.01 6.99 -10.54
C PHE A 107 -3.46 7.46 -10.72
N GLN A 108 -4.42 6.77 -10.09
CA GLN A 108 -5.85 7.11 -10.16
C GLN A 108 -6.17 8.54 -9.71
N ARG A 109 -5.34 9.16 -8.87
CA ARG A 109 -5.56 10.54 -8.40
C ARG A 109 -5.07 11.61 -9.37
N ILE A 110 -4.11 11.29 -10.20
CA ILE A 110 -3.46 12.25 -11.11
C ILE A 110 -3.82 12.02 -12.57
N ALA A 111 -4.29 10.82 -12.90
CA ALA A 111 -4.60 10.41 -14.25
C ALA A 111 -6.01 10.87 -14.67
N PRO A 112 -6.17 11.48 -15.85
CA PRO A 112 -7.49 11.59 -16.48
C PRO A 112 -8.01 10.18 -16.86
N ASP A 113 -9.33 10.05 -17.05
CA ASP A 113 -10.06 8.80 -17.36
C ASP A 113 -9.54 7.98 -18.57
N MET A 114 -8.55 8.48 -19.31
CA MET A 114 -7.91 7.83 -20.46
C MET A 114 -6.38 7.97 -20.48
N ALA A 115 -5.73 8.09 -19.31
CA ALA A 115 -4.27 8.09 -19.26
C ALA A 115 -3.71 6.75 -19.78
N GLY A 116 -2.84 6.83 -20.78
CA GLY A 116 -2.09 5.68 -21.30
C GLY A 116 -0.61 5.76 -20.93
N LEU A 117 0.18 4.81 -21.45
CA LEU A 117 1.62 4.71 -21.18
C LEU A 117 2.43 5.99 -21.43
N GLU A 118 1.99 6.84 -22.37
CA GLU A 118 2.64 8.13 -22.63
C GLU A 118 2.49 9.08 -21.44
N PHE A 119 1.30 9.17 -20.86
CA PHE A 119 1.07 9.95 -19.65
C PHE A 119 1.91 9.43 -18.48
N GLU A 120 1.96 8.11 -18.28
CA GLU A 120 2.76 7.50 -17.21
C GLU A 120 4.25 7.84 -17.34
N ARG A 121 4.78 7.84 -18.58
CA ARG A 121 6.20 8.15 -18.85
C ARG A 121 6.55 9.62 -18.61
N ASP A 122 5.62 10.52 -18.88
CA ASP A 122 5.84 11.97 -18.75
C ASP A 122 5.40 12.51 -17.37
N SER A 123 4.69 11.71 -16.59
CA SER A 123 4.20 12.08 -15.25
C SER A 123 5.32 12.04 -14.23
N ALA A 124 5.76 13.22 -13.78
CA ALA A 124 6.74 13.37 -12.70
C ALA A 124 6.36 12.56 -11.44
N ARG A 125 5.06 12.48 -11.14
CA ARG A 125 4.57 11.73 -9.99
C ARG A 125 4.68 10.21 -10.20
N CYS A 126 4.36 9.69 -11.39
CA CYS A 126 4.54 8.26 -11.68
C CYS A 126 6.01 7.85 -11.56
N LEU A 127 6.91 8.69 -12.11
CA LEU A 127 8.35 8.47 -12.03
C LEU A 127 8.87 8.47 -10.59
N GLU A 128 8.41 9.40 -9.76
CA GLU A 128 8.76 9.47 -8.34
C GLU A 128 8.36 8.20 -7.58
N VAL A 129 7.12 7.72 -7.79
CA VAL A 129 6.62 6.50 -7.14
C VAL A 129 7.47 5.30 -7.56
N ILE A 130 7.76 5.16 -8.86
CA ILE A 130 8.58 4.06 -9.40
C ILE A 130 10.01 4.12 -8.83
N ASP A 131 10.62 5.29 -8.77
CA ASP A 131 11.98 5.47 -8.25
C ASP A 131 12.07 5.11 -6.76
N PHE A 132 11.09 5.54 -5.98
CA PHE A 132 10.99 5.16 -4.57
C PHE A 132 10.85 3.64 -4.39
N GLN A 133 9.97 3.00 -5.16
CA GLN A 133 9.76 1.55 -5.07
C GLN A 133 11.00 0.76 -5.51
N LYS A 134 11.71 1.20 -6.56
CA LYS A 134 13.00 0.60 -6.95
C LYS A 134 14.03 0.71 -5.83
N THR A 135 14.14 1.89 -5.21
CA THR A 135 15.04 2.10 -4.08
C THR A 135 14.73 1.15 -2.93
N LEU A 136 13.45 0.94 -2.60
CA LEU A 136 13.05 -0.04 -1.60
C LEU A 136 13.48 -1.47 -1.98
N ILE A 137 13.30 -1.87 -3.23
CA ILE A 137 13.67 -3.21 -3.71
C ILE A 137 15.19 -3.40 -3.61
N ASP A 138 15.97 -2.44 -4.11
CA ASP A 138 17.43 -2.52 -4.19
C ASP A 138 18.08 -2.56 -2.79
N HIS A 139 17.46 -1.91 -1.80
CA HIS A 139 17.98 -1.84 -0.44
C HIS A 139 17.23 -2.73 0.56
N GLY A 140 16.37 -3.65 0.10
CA GLY A 140 15.64 -4.57 1.00
C GLY A 140 14.70 -3.85 1.98
N GLY A 141 14.23 -2.66 1.60
CA GLY A 141 13.44 -1.77 2.44
C GLY A 141 14.27 -0.95 3.41
N ASP A 142 15.59 -0.82 3.27
CA ASP A 142 16.43 0.10 4.05
C ASP A 142 16.75 1.37 3.25
N THR A 143 15.90 2.37 3.37
CA THR A 143 16.18 3.76 2.97
C THR A 143 16.61 4.54 4.21
N GLU A 144 17.80 5.17 4.15
CA GLU A 144 18.33 6.10 5.17
C GLU A 144 17.43 7.32 5.39
#